data_AF-A0A935LP73-F1
#
_entry.id   AF-A0A935LP73-F1
#
_cell.length_a   1.000
_cell.length_b   1.000
_cell.length_c   1.000
_cell.angle_alpha   90.00
_cell.angle_beta   90.00
_cell.angle_gamma   90.00
#
_symmetry.space_group_name_H-M   'P 1'
#
loop_
_entity.id
_entity.type
_entity.pdbx_description
1 polymer ?
#
loop_
_entity_poly.entity_id
_entity_poly.type
_entity_poly.pdbx_seq_one_letter_code
_entity_poly.pdbx_strand_id
1 'polypeptide(L)'
;MYEFISKLIIAVGFDKIKNRLLLDLVILRMVEPSSKLRSISLLDEYFGIKHRRQSYYQSAPQWLSLKAKTEAIALAFAHKYYSFNFDLLFYDVTTLYFESFEEDKLRKTGFPKIINFSSLKF
;
A
#
# COMPACT_ATOMS: atom_id res chain seq x y z
N MET A 1 18.41 -5.22 -8.88
CA MET A 1 16.99 -5.46 -8.53
C MET A 1 16.17 -4.18 -8.62
N TYR A 2 16.46 -3.14 -7.81
CA TYR A 2 15.71 -1.88 -7.81
C TYR A 2 15.51 -1.26 -9.22
N GLU A 3 16.60 -1.13 -10.00
CA GLU A 3 16.54 -0.58 -11.36
C GLU A 3 15.59 -1.35 -12.30
N PHE A 4 15.52 -2.67 -12.14
CA PHE A 4 14.64 -3.50 -12.95
C PHE A 4 13.17 -3.23 -12.61
N ILE A 5 12.83 -3.19 -11.31
CA ILE A 5 11.46 -2.88 -10.85
C ILE A 5 11.08 -1.44 -11.22
N SER A 6 12.02 -0.49 -11.12
CA SER A 6 11.83 0.90 -11.55
C SER A 6 11.45 0.98 -13.04
N LYS A 7 12.16 0.27 -13.90
CA LYS A 7 11.80 0.16 -15.33
C LYS A 7 10.43 -0.46 -15.55
N LEU A 8 10.05 -1.46 -14.73
CA LEU A 8 8.73 -2.09 -14.81
C LEU A 8 7.63 -1.10 -14.39
N ILE A 9 7.83 -0.32 -13.33
CA ILE A 9 6.92 0.76 -12.89
C ILE A 9 6.71 1.78 -14.02
N ILE A 10 7.78 2.15 -14.74
CA ILE A 10 7.70 3.04 -15.91
C ILE A 10 6.94 2.37 -17.05
N ALA A 11 7.21 1.10 -17.35
CA ALA A 11 6.52 0.36 -18.41
C ALA A 11 5.02 0.24 -18.17
N VAL A 12 4.60 0.11 -16.90
CA VAL A 12 3.18 0.12 -16.51
C VAL A 12 2.57 1.52 -16.58
N GLY A 13 3.39 2.56 -16.45
CA GLY A 13 2.97 3.97 -16.50
C GLY A 13 2.72 4.60 -15.14
N PHE A 14 3.17 3.96 -14.05
CA PHE A 14 3.04 4.47 -12.69
C PHE A 14 3.98 5.65 -12.39
N ASP A 15 5.00 5.88 -13.22
CA ASP A 15 5.84 7.09 -13.19
C ASP A 15 5.00 8.39 -13.27
N LYS A 16 3.84 8.34 -13.94
CA LYS A 16 2.88 9.44 -14.03
C LYS A 16 2.31 9.88 -12.68
N ILE A 17 2.43 9.08 -11.63
CA ILE A 17 2.06 9.46 -10.25
C ILE A 17 2.91 10.65 -9.76
N LYS A 18 4.13 10.82 -10.29
CA LYS A 18 5.05 11.94 -9.98
C LYS A 18 5.32 12.11 -8.47
N ASN A 19 5.32 11.01 -7.71
CA ASN A 19 5.72 11.00 -6.31
C ASN A 19 6.87 10.00 -6.11
N ARG A 20 8.10 10.50 -6.15
CA ARG A 20 9.30 9.66 -6.09
C ARG A 20 9.40 8.85 -4.80
N LEU A 21 9.16 9.48 -3.64
CA LEU A 21 9.18 8.79 -2.35
C LEU A 21 8.16 7.64 -2.31
N LEU A 22 6.95 7.84 -2.81
CA LEU A 22 5.94 6.79 -2.90
C LEU A 22 6.41 5.64 -3.80
N LEU A 23 6.92 5.95 -5.00
CA LEU A 23 7.39 4.93 -5.94
C LEU A 23 8.57 4.13 -5.37
N ASP A 24 9.52 4.80 -4.72
CA ASP A 24 10.67 4.15 -4.08
C ASP A 24 10.22 3.20 -2.96
N LEU A 25 9.26 3.63 -2.15
CA LEU A 25 8.68 2.79 -1.09
C LEU A 25 7.90 1.60 -1.64
N VAL A 26 7.21 1.75 -2.78
CA VAL A 26 6.54 0.62 -3.45
C VAL A 26 7.57 -0.40 -3.91
N ILE A 27 8.65 0.04 -4.58
CA ILE A 27 9.73 -0.84 -5.01
C ILE A 27 10.33 -1.57 -3.81
N LEU A 28 10.64 -0.84 -2.75
CA LEU A 28 11.24 -1.46 -1.58
C LEU A 28 10.30 -2.45 -0.90
N ARG A 29 8.99 -2.17 -0.81
CA ARG A 29 8.04 -3.14 -0.24
C ARG A 29 7.94 -4.44 -1.04
N MET A 30 8.23 -4.42 -2.35
CA MET A 30 8.34 -5.65 -3.16
C MET A 30 9.63 -6.42 -2.87
N VAL A 31 10.71 -5.72 -2.52
CA VAL A 31 12.01 -6.33 -2.20
C VAL A 31 12.03 -6.85 -0.76
N GLU A 32 11.65 -6.01 0.20
CA GLU A 32 11.63 -6.29 1.62
C GLU A 32 10.43 -5.61 2.31
N PRO A 33 9.35 -6.36 2.58
CA PRO A 33 8.21 -5.87 3.32
C PRO A 33 8.61 -5.47 4.74
N SER A 34 8.55 -4.18 5.03
CA SER A 34 8.94 -3.62 6.33
C SER A 34 7.99 -2.51 6.77
N SER A 35 8.17 -2.00 8.00
CA SER A 35 7.44 -0.83 8.46
C SER A 35 7.82 0.42 7.64
N LYS A 36 6.90 1.38 7.52
CA LYS A 36 7.08 2.61 6.71
C LYS A 36 8.41 3.31 6.94
N LEU A 37 8.80 3.49 8.21
CA LEU A 37 10.05 4.17 8.57
C LEU A 37 11.28 3.30 8.32
N ARG A 38 11.17 1.99 8.59
CA ARG A 38 12.26 1.05 8.27
C ARG A 38 12.53 1.03 6.77
N SER A 39 11.48 1.12 5.95
CA SER A 39 11.62 1.20 4.51
C SER A 39 12.47 2.40 4.06
N ILE A 40 12.34 3.56 4.71
CA ILE A 40 13.16 4.74 4.38
C ILE A 40 14.65 4.49 4.68
N SER A 41 14.96 3.84 5.79
CA SER A 41 16.34 3.47 6.15
C SER A 41 16.92 2.44 5.18
N LEU A 42 16.14 1.42 4.82
CA LEU A 42 16.56 0.35 3.90
C LEU A 42 16.80 0.85 2.47
N LEU A 43 16.08 1.89 2.02
CA LEU A 43 16.34 2.54 0.73
C LEU A 43 17.75 3.12 0.64
N ASP A 44 18.25 3.70 1.74
CA ASP A 44 19.63 4.20 1.84
C ASP A 44 20.62 3.03 1.94
N GLU A 45 20.35 2.07 2.83
CA GLU A 45 21.22 0.92 3.08
C GLU A 45 21.45 0.06 1.83
N TYR A 46 20.39 -0.26 1.08
CA TYR A 46 20.48 -1.18 -0.07
C TYR A 46 20.77 -0.49 -1.39
N PHE A 47 20.31 0.76 -1.55
CA PHE A 47 20.31 1.43 -2.85
C PHE A 47 20.91 2.84 -2.82
N GLY A 48 21.35 3.34 -1.65
CA GLY A 48 21.89 4.70 -1.49
C GLY A 48 20.86 5.81 -1.72
N ILE A 49 19.56 5.48 -1.71
CA ILE A 49 18.47 6.41 -1.97
C ILE A 49 18.03 7.06 -0.67
N LYS A 50 18.36 8.33 -0.51
CA LYS A 50 18.09 9.09 0.70
C LYS A 50 16.78 9.86 0.62
N HIS A 51 15.88 9.54 1.54
CA HIS A 51 14.68 10.34 1.81
C HIS A 51 14.67 10.83 3.25
N ARG A 52 14.20 12.06 3.46
CA ARG A 52 14.00 12.57 4.82
C ARG A 52 12.73 11.93 5.39
N ARG A 53 12.81 11.43 6.63
CA ARG A 53 11.63 10.92 7.36
C ARG A 53 10.49 11.94 7.40
N GLN A 54 10.82 13.24 7.50
CA GLN A 54 9.82 14.31 7.50
C GLN A 54 9.05 14.40 6.17
N SER A 55 9.70 14.13 5.03
CA SER A 55 9.05 14.12 3.72
C SER A 55 7.93 13.09 3.66
N TYR A 56 8.12 11.92 4.29
CA TYR A 56 7.06 10.92 4.41
C TYR A 56 5.83 11.46 5.14
N TYR A 57 6.01 12.09 6.31
CA TYR A 57 4.89 12.62 7.08
C TYR A 57 4.15 13.75 6.36
N GLN A 58 4.85 14.53 5.55
CA GLN A 58 4.26 15.61 4.75
C GLN A 58 3.48 15.07 3.53
N SER A 59 4.01 14.06 2.83
CA SER A 59 3.42 13.56 1.59
C SER A 59 2.38 12.46 1.80
N ALA A 60 2.56 11.60 2.81
CA ALA A 60 1.71 10.41 3.00
C ALA A 60 0.21 10.71 3.12
N PRO A 61 -0.24 11.76 3.82
CA PRO A 61 -1.66 12.11 3.87
C PRO A 61 -2.27 12.40 2.48
N GLN A 62 -1.45 12.89 1.55
CA GLN A 62 -1.88 13.24 0.20
C GLN A 62 -1.97 12.02 -0.72
N TRP A 63 -1.35 10.89 -0.37
CA TRP A 63 -1.30 9.73 -1.26
C TRP A 63 -2.66 9.07 -1.48
N LEU A 64 -3.61 9.23 -0.56
CA LEU A 64 -4.96 8.70 -0.74
C LEU A 64 -5.66 9.32 -1.97
N SER A 65 -5.37 10.59 -2.27
CA SER A 65 -5.88 11.27 -3.46
C SER A 65 -5.36 10.67 -4.78
N LEU A 66 -4.26 9.92 -4.72
CA LEU A 66 -3.65 9.27 -5.89
C LEU A 66 -4.34 7.94 -6.24
N LYS A 67 -5.26 7.43 -5.40
CA LYS A 67 -5.92 6.13 -5.59
C LYS A 67 -6.60 6.03 -6.96
N ALA A 68 -7.51 6.94 -7.26
CA ALA A 68 -8.27 6.91 -8.52
C ALA A 68 -7.35 6.99 -9.75
N LYS A 69 -6.29 7.80 -9.68
CA LYS A 69 -5.28 7.91 -10.74
C LYS A 69 -4.47 6.62 -10.90
N THR A 70 -4.09 5.99 -9.79
CA THR A 70 -3.33 4.73 -9.78
C THR A 70 -4.17 3.59 -10.36
N GLU A 71 -5.45 3.52 -9.99
CA GLU A 71 -6.41 2.55 -10.53
C GLU A 71 -6.61 2.75 -12.04
N ALA A 72 -6.79 3.99 -12.49
CA ALA A 72 -6.93 4.29 -13.92
C ALA A 72 -5.69 3.88 -14.73
N ILE A 73 -4.47 4.09 -14.20
CA ILE A 73 -3.24 3.64 -14.83
C ILE A 73 -3.19 2.10 -14.93
N ALA A 74 -3.50 1.41 -13.82
CA ALA A 74 -3.49 -0.05 -13.77
C ALA A 74 -4.51 -0.65 -14.75
N LEU A 75 -5.73 -0.12 -14.79
CA LEU A 75 -6.78 -0.54 -15.71
C LEU A 75 -6.38 -0.31 -17.17
N ALA A 76 -5.87 0.88 -17.50
CA ALA A 76 -5.43 1.18 -18.86
C ALA A 76 -4.30 0.25 -19.34
N PHE A 77 -3.36 -0.08 -18.45
CA PHE A 77 -2.33 -1.07 -18.74
C PHE A 77 -2.94 -2.47 -18.98
N ALA A 78 -3.84 -2.91 -18.10
CA ALA A 78 -4.45 -4.23 -18.20
C ALA A 78 -5.30 -4.39 -19.48
N HIS A 79 -6.12 -3.40 -19.80
CA HIS A 79 -6.88 -3.38 -21.05
C HIS A 79 -5.99 -3.46 -22.28
N LYS A 80 -4.87 -2.72 -22.28
CA LYS A 80 -3.95 -2.67 -23.42
C LYS A 80 -3.24 -4.01 -23.67
N TYR A 81 -2.77 -4.68 -22.61
CA TYR A 81 -1.87 -5.82 -22.75
C TYR A 81 -2.52 -7.19 -22.52
N TYR A 82 -3.64 -7.25 -21.81
CA TYR A 82 -4.27 -8.52 -21.45
C TYR A 82 -5.66 -8.71 -22.06
N SER A 83 -6.11 -7.81 -22.95
CA SER A 83 -7.46 -7.84 -23.55
C SER A 83 -8.55 -8.13 -22.50
N PHE A 84 -8.37 -7.56 -21.32
CA PHE A 84 -9.09 -7.93 -20.10
C PHE A 84 -10.42 -7.16 -20.03
N ASN A 85 -11.54 -7.89 -19.92
CA ASN A 85 -12.87 -7.34 -19.64
C ASN A 85 -13.20 -7.60 -18.17
N PHE A 86 -13.27 -6.56 -17.35
CA PHE A 86 -13.60 -6.65 -15.93
C PHE A 86 -15.12 -6.57 -15.76
N ASP A 87 -15.85 -7.69 -15.95
CA ASP A 87 -17.28 -7.72 -15.64
C ASP A 87 -17.54 -7.81 -14.12
N LEU A 88 -16.60 -8.39 -13.35
CA LEU A 88 -16.69 -8.52 -11.90
C LEU A 88 -15.32 -8.83 -11.28
N LEU A 89 -14.84 -8.01 -10.33
CA LEU A 89 -13.59 -8.24 -9.60
C LEU A 89 -13.88 -8.30 -8.09
N PHE A 90 -13.94 -9.50 -7.53
CA PHE A 90 -13.93 -9.71 -6.08
C PHE A 90 -12.49 -9.85 -5.61
N TYR A 91 -12.03 -8.94 -4.77
CA TYR A 91 -10.81 -9.15 -3.98
C TYR A 91 -11.22 -9.49 -2.55
N ASP A 92 -10.74 -10.63 -2.05
CA ASP A 92 -10.97 -11.04 -0.66
C ASP A 92 -10.17 -10.12 0.26
N VAL A 93 -10.86 -9.36 1.11
CA VAL A 93 -10.23 -8.56 2.15
C VAL A 93 -10.08 -9.46 3.37
N THR A 94 -8.94 -10.14 3.47
CA THR A 94 -8.59 -10.91 4.66
C THR A 94 -8.33 -9.95 5.82
N THR A 95 -9.37 -9.65 6.59
CA THR A 95 -9.24 -8.98 7.87
C THR A 95 -8.70 -10.01 8.86
N LEU A 96 -7.39 -9.94 9.17
CA LEU A 96 -6.82 -10.71 10.26
C LEU A 96 -7.40 -10.20 11.58
N TYR A 97 -8.43 -10.89 12.08
CA TYR A 97 -8.98 -10.70 13.41
C TYR A 97 -8.09 -11.44 14.41
N PHE A 98 -7.39 -10.69 15.26
CA PHE A 98 -6.63 -11.25 16.38
C PHE A 98 -7.47 -11.14 17.64
N GLU A 99 -8.03 -12.25 18.09
CA GLU A 99 -8.67 -12.38 19.38
C GLU A 99 -7.59 -12.75 20.40
N SER A 100 -7.06 -11.77 21.13
CA SER A 100 -6.14 -12.04 22.24
C SER A 100 -6.97 -12.37 23.49
N PHE A 101 -7.07 -13.66 23.81
CA PHE A 101 -7.76 -14.17 25.00
C PHE A 101 -6.94 -14.09 26.30
N GLU A 102 -5.71 -13.60 26.24
CA GLU A 102 -4.84 -13.49 27.42
C GLU A 102 -4.64 -12.02 27.79
N GLU A 103 -5.08 -11.69 29.01
CA GLU A 103 -5.03 -10.35 29.61
C GLU A 103 -3.57 -9.99 29.98
N ASP A 104 -2.84 -9.38 29.04
CA ASP A 104 -1.52 -8.83 29.34
C ASP A 104 -1.68 -7.43 29.98
N LYS A 105 -1.11 -7.26 31.18
CA LYS A 105 -1.30 -6.10 32.09
C LYS A 105 -0.88 -4.73 31.53
N LEU A 106 -0.39 -4.69 30.29
CA LEU A 106 0.02 -3.48 29.57
C LEU A 106 -1.01 -3.02 28.52
N ARG A 107 -2.07 -3.80 28.27
CA ARG A 107 -3.13 -3.44 27.31
C ARG A 107 -4.38 -2.99 28.06
N LYS A 108 -4.41 -1.72 28.49
CA LYS A 108 -5.70 -1.06 28.74
C LYS A 108 -6.43 -0.94 27.40
N THR A 109 -7.39 -1.83 27.19
CA THR A 109 -8.30 -1.87 26.05
C THR A 109 -9.11 -0.58 25.98
N GLY A 110 -8.81 0.26 25.00
CA GLY A 110 -9.70 1.33 24.57
C GLY A 110 -10.86 0.74 23.78
N PHE A 111 -12.09 1.05 24.21
CA PHE A 111 -13.41 0.78 23.61
C PHE A 111 -13.45 -0.07 22.33
N PRO A 112 -14.02 -1.29 22.36
CA PRO A 112 -14.37 -2.00 21.14
C PRO A 112 -15.57 -1.30 20.47
N LYS A 113 -15.35 -0.72 19.30
CA LYS A 113 -16.43 -0.23 18.42
C LYS A 113 -16.87 -1.38 17.51
N ILE A 114 -17.56 -2.37 18.09
CA ILE A 114 -18.26 -3.40 17.31
C ILE A 114 -19.63 -2.83 16.94
N ILE A 115 -19.87 -2.61 15.65
CA ILE A 115 -21.22 -2.45 15.13
C ILE A 115 -21.81 -3.86 15.07
N ASN A 116 -22.81 -4.12 15.90
CA ASN A 116 -23.49 -5.41 15.98
C ASN A 116 -24.37 -5.61 14.72
N PHE A 117 -23.99 -6.53 13.83
CA PHE A 117 -24.74 -6.93 12.64
C PHE A 117 -25.81 -7.99 12.96
N SER A 118 -26.68 -7.74 13.95
CA SER A 118 -27.77 -8.67 14.32
C SER A 118 -29.18 -8.12 14.13
N SER A 119 -29.38 -7.22 13.16
CA SER A 119 -30.71 -6.68 12.85
C SER A 119 -31.08 -6.66 11.36
N LEU A 120 -30.55 -7.60 10.56
CA LEU A 120 -31.12 -7.94 9.26
C LEU A 120 -31.80 -9.31 9.36
N LYS A 121 -33.11 -9.29 9.63
CA LYS A 121 -33.98 -10.43 9.34
C LYS A 121 -34.12 -10.50 7.81
N PHE A 122 -33.84 -11.66 7.23
CA PHE A 122 -34.34 -12.02 5.91
C PHE A 122 -35.86 -12.18 5.96
#